data_AF-A0A652KQR2-F1
#
_entry.id   AF-A0A652KQR2-F1
#
_cell.length_a   1.000
_cell.length_b   1.000
_cell.length_c   1.000
_cell.angle_alpha   90.00
_cell.angle_beta   90.00
_cell.angle_gamma   90.00
#
_symmetry.space_group_name_H-M   'P 1'
#
loop_
_entity.id
_entity.type
_entity.pdbx_description
1 polymer ?
#
loop_
_entity_poly.entity_id
_entity_poly.type
_entity_poly.pdbx_seq_one_letter_code
_entity_poly.pdbx_strand_id
1 'polypeptide(L)'
;MRTARREFAVLLGEFRRAAVLVPLDEAGDLWSAEQNGVRWICAFSDEAALARFAQARGDAGREWTYQAILGARLLDVMVPMLPGPAGVALDAGSTDGMLFPPVAGIVPDAVAVDLGGMQ
;
A
#
# COMPACT_ATOMS: atom_id res chain seq x y z
N MET A 1 -22.15 8.51 2.04
CA MET A 1 -20.86 9.25 2.02
C MET A 1 -20.26 9.51 3.40
N ARG A 2 -21.00 10.02 4.41
CA ARG A 2 -20.40 10.30 5.75
C ARG A 2 -19.92 9.05 6.50
N THR A 3 -20.67 7.95 6.45
CA THR A 3 -20.32 6.69 7.12
C THR A 3 -19.06 6.06 6.53
N ALA A 4 -19.01 5.86 5.21
CA ALA A 4 -17.84 5.31 4.52
C ALA A 4 -16.56 6.12 4.76
N ARG A 5 -16.64 7.46 4.80
CA ARG A 5 -15.48 8.31 5.12
C ARG A 5 -14.99 8.12 6.56
N ARG A 6 -15.90 7.89 7.51
CA ARG A 6 -15.56 7.61 8.90
C ARG A 6 -14.94 6.21 9.04
N GLU A 7 -15.51 5.21 8.38
CA GLU A 7 -14.97 3.85 8.34
C GLU A 7 -13.56 3.83 7.75
N PHE A 8 -13.36 4.51 6.63
CA PHE A 8 -12.03 4.66 6.05
C PHE A 8 -11.04 5.35 7.00
N ALA A 9 -11.47 6.42 7.69
CA ALA A 9 -10.60 7.10 8.66
C ALA A 9 -10.20 6.18 9.84
N VAL A 10 -11.10 5.28 10.26
CA VAL A 10 -10.78 4.26 11.28
C VAL A 10 -9.74 3.29 10.74
N LEU A 11 -9.96 2.72 9.55
CA LEU A 11 -9.05 1.78 8.89
C LEU A 11 -7.67 2.41 8.61
N LEU A 12 -7.64 3.66 8.15
CA LEU A 12 -6.39 4.41 7.97
C LEU A 12 -5.65 4.59 9.29
N GLY A 13 -6.36 4.89 10.38
CA GLY A 13 -5.77 4.99 11.70
C GLY A 13 -5.19 3.66 12.20
N GLU A 14 -5.90 2.56 11.99
CA GLU A 14 -5.44 1.21 12.32
C GLU A 14 -4.20 0.84 11.51
N PHE A 15 -4.26 1.01 10.19
CA PHE A 15 -3.13 0.77 9.29
C PHE A 15 -1.89 1.58 9.70
N ARG A 16 -2.05 2.88 10.00
CA ARG A 16 -0.94 3.74 10.41
C ARG A 16 -0.22 3.24 11.67
N ARG A 17 -0.90 2.52 12.56
CA ARG A 17 -0.34 1.96 13.80
C ARG A 17 0.16 0.52 13.65
N ALA A 18 -0.22 -0.18 12.58
CA ALA A 18 0.16 -1.56 12.35
C ALA A 18 1.53 -1.68 11.66
N ALA A 19 2.31 -2.68 12.04
CA ALA A 19 3.42 -3.15 11.23
C ALA A 19 2.86 -4.07 10.15
N VAL A 20 3.23 -3.82 8.89
CA VAL A 20 2.83 -4.60 7.73
C VAL A 20 4.06 -5.17 7.02
N LEU A 21 3.89 -6.31 6.38
CA LEU A 21 4.94 -6.97 5.62
C LEU A 21 5.03 -6.36 4.23
N VAL A 22 6.20 -5.86 3.86
CA VAL A 22 6.44 -5.25 2.56
C VAL A 22 7.47 -6.12 1.84
N PRO A 23 7.07 -6.83 0.77
CA PRO A 23 7.99 -7.68 0.05
C PRO A 23 9.02 -6.85 -0.70
N LEU A 24 10.17 -7.44 -0.93
CA LEU A 24 11.24 -6.88 -1.75
C LEU A 24 11.27 -7.56 -3.11
N ASP A 25 11.66 -6.82 -4.13
CA ASP A 25 11.96 -7.39 -5.45
C ASP A 25 13.36 -8.02 -5.49
N GLU A 26 13.77 -8.49 -6.67
CA GLU A 26 15.07 -9.15 -6.84
C GLU A 26 16.26 -8.20 -6.65
N ALA A 27 16.05 -6.90 -6.84
CA ALA A 27 17.06 -5.87 -6.59
C ALA A 27 17.13 -5.49 -5.11
N GLY A 28 16.20 -5.96 -4.28
CA GLY A 28 16.07 -5.61 -2.88
C GLY A 28 15.28 -4.33 -2.64
N ASP A 29 14.68 -3.76 -3.68
CA ASP A 29 13.80 -2.59 -3.58
C ASP A 29 12.41 -3.01 -3.13
N LEU A 30 11.62 -2.06 -2.62
CA LEU A 30 10.23 -2.36 -2.23
C LEU A 30 9.43 -2.81 -3.44
N TRP A 31 8.75 -3.95 -3.29
CA TRP A 31 7.85 -4.43 -4.31
C TRP A 31 6.71 -3.43 -4.54
N SER A 32 6.56 -3.00 -5.79
CA SER A 32 5.47 -2.13 -6.20
C SER A 32 4.85 -2.56 -7.52
N ALA A 33 3.62 -2.12 -7.75
CA ALA A 33 2.88 -2.35 -8.99
C ALA A 33 2.38 -1.02 -9.55
N GLU A 34 2.50 -0.82 -10.85
CA GLU A 34 1.94 0.34 -11.54
C GLU A 34 0.49 0.04 -11.95
N GLN A 35 -0.45 0.89 -11.55
CA GLN A 35 -1.85 0.80 -11.97
C GLN A 35 -2.47 2.18 -12.09
N ASN A 36 -3.10 2.47 -13.24
CA ASN A 36 -3.77 3.75 -13.54
C ASN A 36 -2.87 4.98 -13.35
N GLY A 37 -1.57 4.86 -13.64
CA GLY A 37 -0.60 5.95 -13.47
C GLY A 37 -0.18 6.23 -12.02
N VAL A 38 -0.54 5.34 -11.08
CA VAL A 38 -0.10 5.38 -9.69
C VAL A 38 0.77 4.17 -9.39
N ARG A 39 1.90 4.40 -8.73
CA ARG A 39 2.76 3.35 -8.18
C ARG A 39 2.23 2.90 -6.83
N TRP A 40 1.94 1.61 -6.68
CA TRP A 40 1.43 1.04 -5.44
C TRP A 40 2.50 0.22 -4.76
N ILE A 41 2.98 0.66 -3.60
CA ILE A 41 3.76 -0.21 -2.71
C ILE A 41 2.82 -1.31 -2.22
N CYS A 42 3.17 -2.58 -2.47
CA CYS A 42 2.40 -3.69 -1.94
C CYS A 42 2.78 -3.93 -0.48
N ALA A 43 1.80 -4.00 0.40
CA ALA A 43 1.97 -4.34 1.80
C ALA A 43 0.96 -5.42 2.19
N PHE A 44 1.28 -6.20 3.22
CA PHE A 44 0.46 -7.34 3.66
C PHE A 44 0.28 -7.32 5.17
N SER A 45 -0.93 -7.63 5.64
CA SER A 45 -1.25 -7.68 7.06
C SER A 45 -0.46 -8.75 7.80
N ASP A 46 -0.21 -9.87 7.12
CA ASP A 46 0.41 -11.06 7.66
C ASP A 46 1.03 -11.93 6.54
N GLU A 47 1.76 -12.96 6.96
CA GLU A 47 2.44 -13.88 6.05
C GLU A 47 1.46 -14.68 5.19
N ALA A 48 0.25 -14.96 5.66
CA ALA A 48 -0.73 -15.71 4.89
C ALA A 48 -1.28 -14.86 3.73
N ALA A 49 -1.45 -13.56 3.92
CA ALA A 49 -1.81 -12.62 2.88
C ALA A 49 -0.69 -12.50 1.83
N LEU A 50 0.57 -12.37 2.27
CA LEU A 50 1.72 -12.38 1.38
C LEU A 50 1.84 -13.70 0.59
N ALA A 51 1.67 -14.84 1.25
CA ALA A 51 1.74 -16.15 0.60
C ALA A 51 0.64 -16.34 -0.45
N ARG A 52 -0.59 -15.85 -0.19
CA ARG A 52 -1.69 -15.84 -1.17
C ARG A 52 -1.33 -15.01 -2.40
N PHE A 53 -0.74 -13.84 -2.20
CA PHE A 53 -0.27 -13.00 -3.30
C PHE A 53 0.84 -13.69 -4.13
N ALA A 54 1.84 -14.27 -3.46
CA ALA A 54 2.91 -15.03 -4.12
C ALA A 54 2.36 -16.21 -4.95
N GLN A 55 1.37 -16.94 -4.43
CA GLN A 55 0.69 -18.02 -5.15
C GLN A 55 -0.04 -17.52 -6.39
N ALA A 56 -0.82 -16.44 -6.26
CA ALA A 56 -1.54 -15.85 -7.39
C ALA A 56 -0.61 -15.41 -8.53
N ARG A 57 0.66 -15.10 -8.21
CA ARG A 57 1.68 -14.72 -9.19
C ARG A 57 2.39 -15.90 -9.86
N GLY A 58 2.21 -17.12 -9.37
CA GLY A 58 3.02 -18.28 -9.77
C GLY A 58 4.40 -18.33 -9.10
N ASP A 59 4.66 -17.44 -8.13
CA ASP A 59 5.93 -17.29 -7.43
C ASP A 59 5.97 -18.04 -6.08
N ALA A 60 5.06 -19.00 -5.87
CA ALA A 60 4.92 -19.73 -4.60
C ALA A 60 6.16 -20.59 -4.24
N GLY A 61 6.97 -20.96 -5.23
CA GLY A 61 8.17 -21.78 -5.04
C GLY A 61 9.43 -20.99 -4.68
N ARG A 62 9.33 -19.66 -4.58
CA ARG A 62 10.45 -18.76 -4.27
C ARG A 62 10.38 -18.32 -2.80
N GLU A 63 11.54 -18.14 -2.17
CA GLU A 63 11.62 -17.44 -0.88
C GLU A 63 11.40 -15.94 -1.08
N TRP A 64 10.32 -15.42 -0.48
CA TRP A 64 9.97 -14.01 -0.54
C TRP A 64 10.58 -13.27 0.64
N THR A 65 11.60 -12.46 0.38
CA THR A 65 12.14 -11.53 1.38
C THR A 65 11.15 -10.40 1.60
N TYR A 66 10.88 -10.05 2.85
CA TYR A 66 10.03 -8.94 3.22
C TYR A 66 10.60 -8.18 4.43
N GLN A 67 10.15 -6.94 4.60
CA GLN A 67 10.43 -6.14 5.80
C GLN A 67 9.13 -5.83 6.53
N ALA A 68 9.16 -5.87 7.87
CA ALA A 68 8.06 -5.37 8.69
C ALA A 68 8.21 -3.85 8.88
N ILE A 69 7.27 -3.08 8.32
CA ILE A 69 7.33 -1.61 8.30
C ILE A 69 6.02 -1.05 8.88
N LEU A 70 6.12 -0.02 9.72
CA LEU A 70 4.94 0.68 10.24
C LEU A 70 4.17 1.36 9.09
N GLY A 71 2.84 1.19 9.03
CA GLY A 71 2.02 1.78 7.97
C GLY A 71 2.18 3.31 7.86
N ALA A 72 2.35 4.02 8.98
CA ALA A 72 2.65 5.46 8.96
C ALA A 72 3.98 5.77 8.25
N ARG A 73 5.02 4.94 8.43
CA ARG A 73 6.31 5.12 7.74
C ARG A 73 6.16 4.93 6.23
N LEU A 74 5.32 3.99 5.79
CA LEU A 74 5.05 3.82 4.37
C LEU A 74 4.43 5.08 3.76
N LEU A 75 3.37 5.60 4.39
CA LEU A 75 2.62 6.76 3.86
C LEU A 75 3.40 8.06 3.97
N ASP A 76 4.10 8.28 5.09
CA ASP A 76 4.65 9.59 5.42
C ASP A 76 6.13 9.74 5.01
N VAL A 77 6.82 8.63 4.78
CA VAL A 77 8.26 8.64 4.45
C VAL A 77 8.53 7.96 3.12
N MET A 78 8.06 6.73 2.93
CA MET A 78 8.48 5.95 1.77
C MET A 78 7.77 6.36 0.47
N VAL A 79 6.46 6.62 0.53
CA VAL A 79 5.71 7.17 -0.59
C VAL A 79 6.33 8.47 -1.12
N PRO A 80 6.66 9.47 -0.28
CA PRO A 80 7.33 10.69 -0.75
C PRO A 80 8.69 10.52 -1.44
N MET A 81 9.35 9.37 -1.28
CA MET A 81 10.64 9.10 -1.94
C MET A 81 10.46 8.54 -3.37
N LEU A 82 9.26 8.08 -3.72
CA LEU A 82 8.99 7.52 -5.05
C LEU A 82 8.78 8.64 -6.07
N PRO A 83 9.24 8.44 -7.32
CA PRO A 83 8.97 9.39 -8.38
C PRO A 83 7.49 9.33 -8.81
N GLY A 84 6.81 10.47 -8.79
CA GLY A 84 5.42 10.59 -9.23
C GLY A 84 4.38 10.12 -8.19
N PRO A 85 3.10 10.01 -8.59
CA PRO A 85 2.02 9.62 -7.68
C PRO A 85 2.20 8.20 -7.16
N ALA A 86 2.25 8.04 -5.83
CA ALA A 86 2.42 6.73 -5.21
C ALA A 86 1.51 6.50 -3.99
N GLY A 87 0.94 5.31 -3.89
CA GLY A 87 0.09 4.88 -2.78
C GLY A 87 0.54 3.57 -2.18
N VAL A 88 -0.23 3.08 -1.21
CA VAL A 88 -0.03 1.74 -0.63
C VAL A 88 -1.24 0.87 -0.91
N ALA A 89 -1.01 -0.35 -1.36
CA ALA A 89 -2.03 -1.39 -1.51
C ALA A 89 -1.81 -2.45 -0.43
N LEU A 90 -2.71 -2.50 0.56
CA LEU A 90 -2.71 -3.51 1.61
C LEU A 90 -3.47 -4.75 1.12
N ASP A 91 -2.84 -5.92 1.29
CA ASP A 91 -3.36 -7.23 0.91
C ASP A 91 -3.78 -7.27 -0.56
N ALA A 92 -2.89 -6.80 -1.44
CA ALA A 92 -3.11 -6.75 -2.88
C ALA A 92 -3.54 -8.12 -3.42
N GLY A 93 -4.61 -8.14 -4.23
CA GLY A 93 -5.20 -9.36 -4.78
C GLY A 93 -6.16 -10.10 -3.82
N SER A 94 -6.34 -9.61 -2.59
CA SER A 94 -7.37 -10.10 -1.66
C SER A 94 -8.74 -9.44 -1.93
N THR A 95 -9.82 -10.15 -1.62
CA THR A 95 -11.19 -9.57 -1.63
C THR A 95 -11.40 -8.50 -0.57
N ASP A 96 -10.64 -8.58 0.52
CA ASP A 96 -10.66 -7.62 1.63
C ASP A 96 -9.52 -6.59 1.55
N GLY A 97 -8.81 -6.54 0.41
CA GLY A 97 -7.70 -5.62 0.19
C GLY A 97 -8.11 -4.15 0.28
N MET A 98 -7.18 -3.29 0.67
CA MET A 98 -7.42 -1.87 0.88
C MET A 98 -6.40 -1.02 0.13
N LEU A 99 -6.86 0.10 -0.44
CA LEU A 99 -5.99 1.09 -1.06
C LEU A 99 -5.89 2.35 -0.20
N PHE A 100 -4.66 2.82 -0.04
CA PHE A 100 -4.33 4.11 0.56
C PHE A 100 -3.77 5.02 -0.55
N PRO A 101 -4.64 5.74 -1.27
CA PRO A 101 -4.24 6.54 -2.43
C PRO A 101 -3.39 7.77 -2.06
N PRO A 102 -2.62 8.32 -3.02
CA PRO A 102 -1.82 9.54 -2.84
C PRO A 102 -2.67 10.81 -2.71
N VAL A 103 -3.61 10.91 -1.78
CA VAL A 103 -4.44 12.12 -1.59
C VAL A 103 -4.24 12.76 -0.23
N ALA A 104 -4.60 14.04 -0.14
CA ALA A 104 -4.49 14.82 1.08
C ALA A 104 -5.22 14.14 2.25
N GLY A 105 -4.54 14.09 3.40
CA GLY A 105 -5.00 13.39 4.59
C GLY A 105 -4.66 11.90 4.64
N ILE A 106 -4.13 11.31 3.56
CA ILE A 106 -3.55 9.96 3.55
C ILE A 106 -2.03 10.02 3.48
N VAL A 107 -1.49 10.83 2.57
CA VAL A 107 -0.05 11.07 2.39
C VAL A 107 0.26 12.54 2.70
N PRO A 108 1.54 12.92 2.90
CA PRO A 108 1.91 14.32 3.08
C PRO A 108 1.44 15.20 1.91
N ASP A 109 0.98 16.41 2.22
CA ASP A 109 0.39 17.33 1.23
C ASP A 109 1.33 17.64 0.06
N ALA A 110 2.65 17.64 0.27
CA ALA A 110 3.66 17.90 -0.76
C ALA A 110 3.67 16.87 -1.90
N VAL A 111 3.16 15.66 -1.67
CA VAL A 111 3.09 14.58 -2.67
C VAL A 111 1.66 14.10 -2.93
N ALA A 112 0.69 14.73 -2.29
CA ALA A 112 -0.71 14.46 -2.54
C ALA A 112 -1.10 14.96 -3.95
N VAL A 113 -1.79 14.10 -4.70
CA VAL A 113 -2.45 14.49 -5.94
C VAL A 113 -3.88 14.92 -5.64
N ASP A 114 -4.31 15.96 -6.32
CA ASP A 114 -5.73 16.26 -6.41
C ASP A 114 -6.32 15.28 -7.43
N LEU A 115 -7.10 14.31 -6.94
CA LEU A 115 -7.87 13.42 -7.82
C LEU A 115 -9.06 14.12 -8.47
N GLY A 116 -9.19 15.45 -8.36
CA GLY A 116 -9.98 16.32 -9.23
C GLY A 116 -11.38 15.76 -9.45
N GLY A 117 -12.30 16.09 -8.54
CA GLY A 117 -13.68 15.60 -8.50
C GLY A 117 -14.29 15.35 -9.88
N MET A 118 -14.91 14.18 -10.02
CA MET A 118 -15.68 13.78 -11.20
C MET A 118 -16.58 14.94 -11.66
N GLN A 119 -16.22 15.55 -12.79
CA GLN A 119 -17.16 16.25 -13.66
C GLN A 119 -17.73 15.25 -14.65
#